data_AF-A0A938PZ11-F1
#
_entry.id   AF-A0A938PZ11-F1
#
_cell.length_a   1.000
_cell.length_b   1.000
_cell.length_c   1.000
_cell.angle_alpha   90.00
_cell.angle_beta   90.00
_cell.angle_gamma   90.00
#
_symmetry.space_group_name_H-M   'P 1'
#
loop_
_entity.id
_entity.type
_entity.pdbx_description
1 polymer ?
#
loop_
_entity_poly.entity_id
_entity_poly.type
_entity_poly.pdbx_seq_one_letter_code
_entity_poly.pdbx_strand_id
1 'polypeptide(L)' 'MTASPKNAPFGSILTDTMAVAWYREGAWSPMELRRTGPLEMHPAAHALHYGSACFEGFKAYRHPDGSVQVFRLAR' A
#
# COMPACT_ATOMS: atom_id res chain seq x y z
N MET A 1 -4.91 4.01 -23.66
CA MET A 1 -3.95 2.89 -23.77
C MET A 1 -2.95 3.01 -22.63
N THR A 2 -3.14 2.30 -21.52
CA THR A 2 -2.16 2.29 -20.43
C THR A 2 -1.03 1.34 -20.79
N ALA A 3 0.22 1.81 -20.72
CA ALA A 3 1.39 1.00 -21.04
C ALA A 3 1.37 -0.35 -20.31
N SER A 4 1.83 -1.42 -20.97
CA SER A 4 2.06 -2.71 -20.31
C SER A 4 3.03 -2.50 -19.14
N PRO A 5 2.66 -2.84 -17.89
CA PRO A 5 3.51 -2.63 -16.72
C PRO A 5 4.81 -3.45 -16.75
N LYS A 6 4.97 -4.36 -17.74
CA LYS A 6 6.14 -5.24 -17.88
C LYS A 6 7.48 -4.50 -17.97
N ASN A 7 7.50 -3.23 -18.39
CA ASN A 7 8.75 -2.46 -18.57
C ASN A 7 8.83 -1.19 -17.71
N ALA A 8 7.94 -1.04 -16.72
CA ALA A 8 7.95 0.13 -15.86
C ALA A 8 9.04 0.01 -14.77
N PRO A 9 9.74 1.10 -14.42
CA PRO A 9 10.60 1.11 -13.23
C PRO A 9 9.83 0.67 -11.98
N PHE A 10 10.52 -0.01 -11.06
CA PHE A 10 9.93 -0.43 -9.80
C PHE A 10 9.29 0.76 -9.05
N GLY A 11 8.04 0.60 -8.60
CA GLY A 11 7.32 1.63 -7.84
C GLY A 11 6.82 2.83 -8.66
N SER A 12 6.96 2.83 -9.99
CA SER A 12 6.55 3.97 -10.84
C SER A 12 5.09 3.93 -11.31
N ILE A 13 4.45 2.75 -11.29
CA ILE A 13 3.04 2.58 -11.62
C ILE A 13 2.35 2.03 -10.37
N LEU A 14 1.33 2.75 -9.90
CA LEU A 14 0.51 2.40 -8.74
C LEU A 14 -0.86 1.89 -9.19
N THR A 15 -1.52 1.12 -8.33
CA THR A 15 -2.91 0.69 -8.54
C THR A 15 -3.87 1.85 -8.32
N ASP A 16 -5.09 1.76 -8.87
CA ASP A 16 -6.11 2.80 -8.72
C ASP A 16 -6.71 2.86 -7.30
N THR A 17 -6.49 1.83 -6.48
CA THR A 17 -7.02 1.69 -5.12
C THR A 17 -5.90 1.43 -4.12
N MET A 18 -6.04 2.02 -2.93
CA MET A 18 -5.19 1.82 -1.75
C MET A 18 -6.04 1.49 -0.51
N ALA A 19 -5.47 0.74 0.43
CA ALA A 19 -6.08 0.43 1.72
C ALA A 19 -5.57 1.38 2.80
N VAL A 20 -6.45 1.91 3.66
CA VAL A 20 -6.10 2.83 4.75
C VAL A 20 -6.89 2.49 6.02
N ALA A 21 -6.24 2.59 7.16
CA ALA A 21 -6.85 2.55 8.49
C ALA A 21 -6.24 3.65 9.36
N TRP A 22 -7.02 4.16 10.31
CA TRP A 22 -6.61 5.23 11.22
C TRP A 22 -6.52 4.72 12.64
N TYR A 23 -5.49 5.14 13.37
CA TYR A 23 -5.41 4.93 14.82
C TYR A 23 -5.80 6.20 15.56
N ARG A 24 -6.85 6.13 16.38
CA ARG A 24 -7.35 7.24 17.19
C ARG A 24 -7.85 6.70 18.52
N GLU A 25 -7.59 7.44 19.60
CA GLU A 25 -8.13 7.14 20.94
C GLU A 25 -7.86 5.70 21.43
N GLY A 26 -6.70 5.14 21.08
CA GLY A 26 -6.32 3.79 21.53
C GLY A 26 -6.84 2.64 20.65
N ALA A 27 -7.52 2.94 19.54
CA ALA A 27 -8.12 1.93 18.67
C ALA A 27 -7.83 2.17 17.18
N TRP A 28 -7.81 1.07 16.41
CA TRP A 28 -7.79 1.11 14.95
C TRP A 28 -9.21 1.22 14.41
N SER A 29 -9.39 2.05 13.38
CA SER A 29 -10.59 2.02 12.56
C SER A 29 -10.66 0.74 11.73
N PRO A 30 -11.85 0.37 11.21
CA PRO A 30 -11.94 -0.56 10.10
C PRO A 30 -11.06 -0.12 8.93
N MET A 31 -10.54 -1.08 8.17
CA MET A 31 -9.80 -0.83 6.94
C MET A 31 -10.76 -0.35 5.85
N GLU A 32 -10.36 0.71 5.15
CA GLU A 32 -11.09 1.29 4.02
C GLU A 32 -10.30 1.13 2.73
N LEU A 33 -10.97 0.72 1.65
CA LEU A 33 -10.44 0.81 0.28
C LEU A 33 -10.87 2.13 -0.34
N ARG A 34 -9.91 2.92 -0.82
CA ARG A 34 -10.17 4.21 -1.45
C ARG A 34 -9.29 4.43 -2.67
N ARG A 35 -9.64 5.41 -3.51
CA ARG A 35 -8.83 5.77 -4.67
C ARG A 35 -7.41 6.15 -4.24
N THR A 36 -6.41 5.61 -4.92
CA THR A 36 -5.01 5.94 -4.67
C THR A 36 -4.79 7.43 -4.87
N GLY A 37 -4.14 8.07 -3.90
CA GLY A 37 -3.93 9.51 -3.88
C GLY A 37 -3.12 9.96 -2.67
N PRO A 38 -2.99 11.28 -2.48
CA PRO A 38 -2.25 11.84 -1.34
C PRO A 38 -2.80 11.37 0.00
N LEU A 39 -1.90 11.20 0.98
CA LEU A 39 -2.26 11.03 2.38
C LEU A 39 -2.32 12.42 3.02
N GLU A 40 -3.51 12.85 3.43
CA GLU A 40 -3.68 14.09 4.18
C GLU A 40 -3.12 13.89 5.60
N MET A 41 -2.16 14.73 5.99
CA MET A 41 -1.53 14.71 7.30
C MET A 41 -1.14 16.11 7.74
N HIS A 42 -1.16 16.34 9.05
CA HIS A 42 -0.71 17.59 9.62
C HIS A 42 0.80 17.80 9.31
N PRO A 43 1.24 19.02 8.91
CA PRO A 43 2.65 19.27 8.60
C PRO A 43 3.63 18.95 9.73
N ALA A 44 3.17 19.02 10.99
CA ALA A 44 3.94 18.65 12.18
C ALA A 44 3.88 17.14 12.54
N ALA A 45 3.38 16.28 11.66
CA ALA A 45 3.29 14.84 11.94
C ALA A 45 4.67 14.26 12.28
N HIS A 46 4.76 13.48 13.37
CA HIS A 46 6.02 12.93 13.87
C HIS A 46 6.75 12.08 12.81
N ALA A 47 6.01 11.42 11.91
CA ALA A 47 6.56 10.69 10.77
C ALA A 47 7.42 11.56 9.83
N LEU A 48 7.09 12.85 9.68
CA LEU A 48 7.79 13.77 8.78
C LEU A 48 9.06 14.38 9.41
N HIS A 49 9.06 14.56 10.74
CA HIS A 49 10.16 15.28 11.44
C HIS A 49 11.13 14.33 12.14
N TYR A 50 10.64 13.18 12.59
CA TYR A 50 11.38 12.29 13.47
C TYR A 50 11.35 10.82 13.01
N GLY A 51 10.84 10.56 11.80
CA GLY A 51 10.92 9.25 11.18
C GLY A 51 10.11 8.15 11.85
N SER A 52 9.06 8.48 12.61
CA SER A 52 8.10 7.47 13.12
C SER A 52 7.24 6.90 12.00
N ALA A 53 7.85 6.04 11.21
CA ALA A 53 7.23 5.30 10.13
C ALA A 53 7.87 3.92 10.04
N CYS A 54 7.09 2.94 9.59
CA CYS A 54 7.56 1.62 9.20
C CYS A 54 6.84 1.22 7.91
N PHE A 55 7.46 0.35 7.13
CA PHE A 55 6.88 -0.18 5.90
C PHE A 55 7.27 -1.65 5.73
N GLU A 56 6.48 -2.35 4.92
CA GLU A 56 6.71 -3.75 4.54
C GLU A 56 6.64 -3.90 3.03
N GLY A 57 7.11 -5.04 2.51
CA GLY A 57 7.10 -5.33 1.08
C GLY A 57 6.93 -6.80 0.77
N PHE A 58 5.88 -7.13 0.00
CA PHE A 58 5.63 -8.46 -0.53
C PHE A 58 5.04 -8.37 -1.95
N LYS A 59 4.92 -9.52 -2.62
CA LYS A 59 4.44 -9.61 -4.00
C LYS A 59 3.35 -10.66 -4.10
N ALA A 60 2.34 -10.34 -4.92
CA ALA A 60 1.35 -11.30 -5.39
C ALA A 60 1.75 -11.78 -6.78
N TYR A 61 1.71 -13.09 -7.00
CA TYR A 61 2.09 -13.74 -8.25
C TYR A 61 0.89 -14.46 -8.85
N ARG A 62 0.67 -14.30 -10.17
CA ARG A 62 -0.31 -15.08 -10.91
C ARG A 62 0.34 -16.38 -11.40
N HIS A 63 -0.29 -17.51 -11.09
CA HIS A 63 0.16 -18.85 -11.48
C HIS A 63 -0.45 -19.29 -12.82
N PRO A 64 0.09 -20.36 -13.46
CA PRO A 64 -0.43 -20.87 -14.74
C PRO A 64 -1.91 -21.31 -14.68
N ASP A 65 -2.40 -21.73 -13.53
CA ASP A 65 -3.80 -22.10 -13.28
C ASP A 65 -4.74 -20.88 -13.10
N GLY A 66 -4.19 -19.67 -13.18
CA GLY A 66 -4.92 -18.41 -13.00
C GLY A 66 -5.02 -17.94 -11.55
N SER A 67 -4.63 -18.76 -10.57
CA SER A 67 -4.64 -18.38 -9.16
C SER A 67 -3.66 -17.25 -8.86
N VAL A 68 -3.94 -16.47 -7.81
CA VAL A 68 -3.06 -15.41 -7.32
C VAL A 68 -2.60 -15.78 -5.91
N GLN A 69 -1.29 -15.85 -5.70
CA GLN A 69 -0.70 -16.25 -4.43
C GLN A 69 0.25 -15.18 -3.91
N VAL A 70 0.25 -14.99 -2.58
CA VAL A 70 1.19 -14.10 -1.88
C VAL A 70 2.19 -14.96 -1.13
N PHE A 71 3.49 -14.73 -1.39
CA PHE A 71 4.53 -15.51 -0.75
C PHE A 71 4.74 -15.06 0.70
N ARG A 72 4.56 -15.98 1.66
CA ARG A 72 4.83 -15.80 3.11
C ARG A 72 4.12 -14.59 3.75
N LEU A 73 2.84 -14.39 3.43
CA LEU A 73 2.05 -13.29 4.02
C LEU A 73 1.83 -13.47 5.53
N ALA A 74 1.50 -14.68 5.94
CA ALA A 74 1.48 -15.06 7.35
C ALA A 74 2.86 -15.59 7.74
N ARG A 75 3.25 -15.31 8.98
CA ARG A 75 4.37 -16.01 9.60
C ARG A 75 3.95 -17.42 9.98
#